data_AF-A0A101FFW6-F1
#
_entry.id   AF-A0A101FFW6-F1
#
_cell.length_a   1.000
_cell.length_b   1.000
_cell.length_c   1.000
_cell.angle_alpha   90.00
_cell.angle_beta   90.00
_cell.angle_gamma   90.00
#
_symmetry.space_group_name_H-M   'P 1'
#
loop_
_entity.id
_entity.type
_entity.pdbx_description
1 polymer ?
#
loop_
_entity_poly.entity_id
_entity_poly.type
_entity_poly.pdbx_seq_one_letter_code
_entity_poly.pdbx_strand_id
1 'polypeptide(L)'
;MSGKNQSNVIIVTCPGGSNVSLLAYNAASTLEKQGYCKFIRLSGDRFPEKDRQKLSEAQNNTSKWVLVEGCSKGCAKKVLDSAGVKPDEHFLVTSIGIERENKFDYTTEEFDKVLLAVKKILEKYF
;
A
#
# COMPACT_ATOMS: atom_id res chain seq x y z
N MET A 1 2.04 28.71 -11.33
CA MET A 1 1.59 27.61 -12.21
C MET A 1 0.76 26.67 -11.37
N SER A 2 -0.52 26.57 -11.73
CA SER A 2 -1.63 25.75 -11.18
C SER A 2 -1.25 24.65 -10.17
N GLY A 3 -1.55 24.88 -8.89
CA GLY A 3 -1.52 23.85 -7.85
C GLY A 3 -2.58 22.80 -8.13
N LYS A 4 -2.15 21.59 -8.52
CA LYS A 4 -3.03 20.42 -8.55
C LYS A 4 -3.62 20.27 -7.16
N ASN A 5 -4.94 20.23 -7.07
CA ASN A 5 -5.66 19.89 -5.86
C ASN A 5 -5.23 18.45 -5.51
N GLN A 6 -4.22 18.29 -4.64
CA GLN A 6 -3.66 16.97 -4.33
C GLN A 6 -4.76 16.17 -3.64
N SER A 7 -5.36 15.23 -4.36
CA SER A 7 -6.09 14.14 -3.74
C SER A 7 -5.14 13.49 -2.73
N ASN A 8 -5.44 13.63 -1.44
CA ASN A 8 -4.62 13.06 -0.38
C ASN A 8 -4.88 11.56 -0.31
N VAL A 9 -4.31 10.81 -1.26
CA VAL A 9 -4.35 9.36 -1.30
C VAL A 9 -3.22 8.81 -0.41
N ILE A 10 -3.56 7.88 0.47
CA ILE A 10 -2.61 7.14 1.28
C ILE A 10 -2.60 5.69 0.85
N ILE A 11 -1.42 5.19 0.49
CA ILE A 11 -1.18 3.76 0.36
C ILE A 11 -0.77 3.19 1.70
N VAL A 12 -1.32 2.02 2.05
CA VAL A 12 -0.86 1.19 3.16
C VAL A 12 -0.49 -0.18 2.63
N THR A 13 0.66 -0.72 3.05
CA THR A 13 1.11 -2.06 2.63
C THR A 13 1.29 -3.02 3.79
N CYS A 14 1.27 -4.32 3.48
CA CYS A 14 1.57 -5.37 4.45
C CYS A 14 3.04 -5.30 4.93
N PRO A 15 3.31 -5.64 6.20
CA PRO A 15 4.60 -5.40 6.86
C PRO A 15 5.80 -6.19 6.27
N GLY A 16 5.56 -7.35 5.64
CA GLY A 16 6.61 -8.08 4.92
C GLY A 16 6.61 -9.60 5.05
N GLY A 17 7.67 -10.21 4.50
CA GLY A 17 8.03 -11.63 4.65
C GLY A 17 7.95 -12.49 3.38
N SER A 18 7.99 -11.88 2.18
CA SER A 18 7.89 -12.56 0.86
C SER A 18 8.23 -11.62 -0.31
N ASN A 19 8.39 -12.17 -1.50
CA ASN A 19 8.56 -11.43 -2.76
C ASN A 19 7.41 -10.45 -2.99
N VAL A 20 6.16 -10.92 -2.86
CA VAL A 20 4.95 -10.12 -3.10
C VAL A 20 4.78 -8.98 -2.11
N SER A 21 5.25 -9.15 -0.87
CA SER A 21 5.25 -8.07 0.11
C SER A 21 6.33 -7.02 -0.17
N LEU A 22 7.48 -7.44 -0.70
CA LEU A 22 8.55 -6.53 -1.10
C LEU A 22 8.15 -5.74 -2.35
N LEU A 23 7.49 -6.40 -3.32
CA LEU A 23 6.88 -5.77 -4.48
C LEU A 23 5.87 -4.69 -4.09
N ALA A 24 4.91 -5.02 -3.21
CA ALA A 24 3.93 -4.05 -2.70
C ALA A 24 4.60 -2.84 -2.04
N TYR A 25 5.61 -3.08 -1.19
CA TYR A 25 6.37 -2.04 -0.52
C TYR A 25 7.11 -1.12 -1.50
N ASN A 26 7.86 -1.69 -2.45
CA ASN A 26 8.67 -0.92 -3.37
C ASN A 26 7.81 -0.16 -4.39
N ALA A 27 6.68 -0.72 -4.83
CA ALA A 27 5.73 -0.01 -5.68
C ALA A 27 5.14 1.21 -4.95
N ALA A 28 4.69 1.04 -3.72
CA ALA A 28 4.15 2.14 -2.90
C ALA A 28 5.20 3.24 -2.64
N SER A 29 6.43 2.86 -2.25
CA SER A 29 7.52 3.81 -2.03
C SER A 29 7.92 4.56 -3.30
N THR A 30 7.88 3.90 -4.46
CA THR A 30 8.18 4.54 -5.75
C THR A 30 7.11 5.57 -6.12
N LEU A 31 5.83 5.23 -5.95
CA LEU A 31 4.73 6.15 -6.24
C LEU A 31 4.68 7.34 -5.29
N GLU A 32 5.04 7.15 -4.01
CA GLU A 32 5.22 8.24 -3.06
C GLU A 32 6.33 9.21 -3.52
N LYS A 33 7.51 8.69 -3.90
CA LYS A 33 8.62 9.52 -4.42
C LYS A 33 8.25 10.27 -5.70
N GLN A 34 7.37 9.71 -6.52
CA GLN A 34 6.83 10.34 -7.72
C GLN A 34 5.70 11.36 -7.42
N GLY A 35 5.27 11.48 -6.16
CA GLY A 35 4.26 12.45 -5.72
C GLY A 35 2.82 12.01 -5.95
N TYR A 36 2.56 10.72 -6.22
CA TYR A 36 1.20 10.19 -6.45
C TYR A 36 0.44 9.85 -5.16
N CYS A 37 1.11 9.73 -4.02
CA CYS A 37 0.46 9.38 -2.75
C CYS A 37 1.38 9.69 -1.57
N LYS A 38 0.85 9.63 -0.35
CA LYS A 38 1.66 9.33 0.85
C LYS A 38 1.68 7.83 1.08
N PHE A 39 2.74 7.33 1.70
CA PHE A 39 2.87 5.90 1.99
C PHE A 39 3.08 5.65 3.48
N ILE A 40 2.20 4.81 4.07
CA ILE A 40 2.34 4.32 5.44
C ILE A 40 2.78 2.86 5.40
N ARG A 41 4.02 2.61 5.82
CA ARG A 41 4.50 1.26 6.10
C ARG A 41 4.01 0.80 7.48
N LEU A 42 3.25 -0.28 7.48
CA LEU A 42 2.84 -0.98 8.70
C LEU A 42 3.99 -1.81 9.26
N SER A 43 4.01 -1.89 10.58
CA SER A 43 4.89 -2.72 11.39
C SER A 43 4.29 -4.11 11.64
N GLY A 44 2.96 -4.23 11.47
CA GLY A 44 2.20 -5.46 11.66
C GLY A 44 1.90 -5.75 13.13
N ASP A 45 1.50 -6.98 13.41
CA ASP A 45 1.05 -7.44 14.74
C ASP A 45 2.11 -7.30 15.84
N ARG A 46 3.38 -7.06 15.49
CA ARG A 46 4.47 -6.83 16.46
C ARG A 46 4.40 -5.46 17.12
N PHE A 47 3.87 -4.45 16.44
CA PHE A 47 3.79 -3.07 16.95
C PHE A 47 2.45 -2.42 16.60
N PRO A 48 1.31 -3.00 17.03
CA PRO A 48 -0.02 -2.57 16.61
C PRO A 48 -0.36 -1.15 17.08
N GLU A 49 0.14 -0.72 18.24
CA GLU A 49 -0.09 0.64 18.75
C GLU A 49 0.58 1.70 17.89
N LYS A 50 1.83 1.44 17.45
CA LYS A 50 2.56 2.36 16.57
C LYS A 50 1.84 2.53 15.23
N ASP A 51 1.27 1.45 14.71
CA ASP A 51 0.52 1.50 13.45
C ASP A 51 -0.82 2.23 13.62
N ARG A 52 -1.55 1.97 14.72
CA ARG A 52 -2.78 2.73 15.05
C ARG A 52 -2.53 4.23 15.15
N GLN A 53 -1.45 4.64 15.83
CA GLN A 53 -1.09 6.05 15.96
C GLN A 53 -0.85 6.69 14.58
N LYS A 54 0.01 6.10 13.74
CA LYS A 54 0.28 6.60 12.38
C LYS A 54 -0.99 6.72 11.54
N LEU A 55 -1.87 5.72 11.61
CA LEU A 55 -3.12 5.70 10.86
C LEU A 55 -4.06 6.80 11.35
N SER A 56 -4.19 7.00 12.66
CA SER A 56 -5.03 8.05 13.26
C SER A 56 -4.53 9.46 12.89
N GLU A 57 -3.23 9.72 12.98
CA GLU A 57 -2.64 11.00 12.59
C GLU A 57 -2.90 11.33 11.10
N ALA A 58 -2.91 10.30 10.27
CA ALA A 58 -3.13 10.42 8.84
C ALA A 58 -4.61 10.59 8.45
N GLN A 59 -5.56 10.02 9.21
CA GLN A 59 -7.00 10.07 8.91
C GLN A 59 -7.52 11.49 8.68
N ASN A 60 -7.09 12.46 9.50
CA ASN A 60 -7.57 13.84 9.42
C ASN A 60 -7.22 14.56 8.12
N ASN A 61 -6.22 14.08 7.39
CA ASN A 61 -5.71 14.71 6.17
C ASN A 61 -5.85 13.80 4.95
N THR A 62 -6.56 12.67 5.04
CA THR A 62 -6.64 11.67 3.97
C THR A 62 -8.01 11.68 3.31
N SER A 63 -8.03 11.76 1.98
CA SER A 63 -9.26 11.65 1.20
C SER A 63 -9.54 10.22 0.76
N LYS A 64 -8.48 9.42 0.55
CA LYS A 64 -8.58 8.04 0.04
C LYS A 64 -7.54 7.11 0.63
N TRP A 65 -7.97 5.91 1.02
CA TRP A 65 -7.13 4.83 1.52
C TRP A 65 -7.02 3.72 0.49
N VAL A 66 -5.79 3.41 0.06
CA VAL A 66 -5.50 2.32 -0.86
C VAL A 66 -4.69 1.25 -0.11
N LEU A 67 -5.29 0.10 0.10
CA LEU A 67 -4.63 -1.04 0.71
C LEU A 67 -3.96 -1.90 -0.37
N VAL A 68 -2.65 -2.10 -0.26
CA VAL A 68 -1.86 -2.93 -1.17
C VAL A 68 -1.25 -4.09 -0.39
N GLU A 69 -1.81 -5.28 -0.55
CA GLU A 69 -1.35 -6.50 0.12
C GLU A 69 -0.56 -7.40 -0.83
N GLY A 70 0.47 -8.04 -0.29
CA GLY A 70 1.22 -9.04 -1.06
C GLY A 70 0.40 -10.31 -1.34
N CYS A 71 -0.42 -10.76 -0.40
CA CYS A 71 -1.18 -12.02 -0.50
C CYS A 71 -2.46 -11.97 0.34
N SER A 72 -3.30 -13.00 0.22
CA SER A 72 -4.60 -13.14 0.91
C SER A 72 -4.55 -13.34 2.43
N LYS A 73 -3.36 -13.35 3.06
CA LYS A 73 -3.22 -13.45 4.53
C LYS A 73 -3.87 -12.29 5.29
N GLY A 74 -4.08 -11.14 4.64
CA GLY A 74 -4.82 -10.02 5.23
C GLY A 74 -4.07 -9.29 6.35
N CYS A 75 -2.73 -9.33 6.38
CA CYS A 75 -1.94 -8.80 7.49
C CYS A 75 -2.15 -7.28 7.67
N ALA A 76 -2.14 -6.50 6.58
CA ALA A 76 -2.38 -5.07 6.69
C ALA A 76 -3.86 -4.77 6.93
N LYS A 77 -4.75 -5.55 6.31
CA LYS A 77 -6.19 -5.39 6.52
C LYS A 77 -6.58 -5.49 7.99
N LYS A 78 -6.04 -6.47 8.73
CA LYS A 78 -6.29 -6.63 10.17
C LYS A 78 -5.88 -5.39 10.98
N VAL A 79 -4.76 -4.77 10.62
CA VAL A 79 -4.28 -3.55 11.28
C VAL A 79 -5.22 -2.37 10.98
N LEU A 80 -5.62 -2.20 9.71
CA LEU A 80 -6.60 -1.18 9.31
C LEU A 80 -7.94 -1.34 10.04
N ASP A 81 -8.47 -2.56 10.09
CA ASP A 81 -9.72 -2.89 10.79
C ASP A 81 -9.60 -2.52 12.28
N SER A 82 -8.47 -2.84 12.93
CA SER A 82 -8.22 -2.50 14.34
C SER A 82 -8.10 -1.00 14.62
N ALA A 83 -7.80 -0.20 13.60
CA ALA A 83 -7.71 1.25 13.66
C ALA A 83 -9.00 1.96 13.18
N GLY A 84 -10.04 1.20 12.84
CA GLY A 84 -11.27 1.75 12.25
C GLY A 84 -11.07 2.40 10.88
N VAL A 85 -9.98 2.07 10.17
CA VAL A 85 -9.71 2.57 8.82
C VAL A 85 -10.30 1.61 7.80
N LYS A 86 -11.22 2.10 6.96
CA LYS A 86 -11.75 1.35 5.83
C LYS A 86 -11.02 1.77 4.55
N PRO A 87 -10.39 0.84 3.81
CA PRO A 87 -9.80 1.16 2.52
C PRO A 87 -10.90 1.43 1.47
N ASP A 88 -10.68 2.43 0.63
CA ASP A 88 -11.48 2.69 -0.58
C ASP A 88 -11.16 1.68 -1.67
N GLU A 89 -9.90 1.26 -1.77
CA GLU A 89 -9.41 0.31 -2.77
C GLU A 89 -8.54 -0.74 -2.07
N HIS A 90 -8.63 -1.99 -2.53
CA HIS A 90 -7.82 -3.09 -2.02
C HIS A 90 -7.24 -3.90 -3.17
N PHE A 91 -5.92 -3.90 -3.29
CA PHE A 91 -5.18 -4.63 -4.30
C PHE A 91 -4.34 -5.74 -3.68
N LEU A 92 -4.44 -6.95 -4.24
CA LEU A 92 -3.59 -8.08 -3.89
C LEU A 92 -2.59 -8.31 -5.02
N VAL A 93 -1.29 -8.28 -4.73
CA VAL A 93 -0.24 -8.59 -5.72
C VAL A 93 -0.43 -9.98 -6.32
N THR A 94 -0.83 -10.97 -5.52
CA THR A 94 -1.14 -12.32 -6.03
C THR A 94 -2.31 -12.37 -7.02
N SER A 95 -3.19 -11.35 -7.07
CA SER A 95 -4.33 -11.34 -7.98
C SER A 95 -3.94 -11.14 -9.45
N ILE A 96 -2.71 -10.67 -9.71
CA ILE A 96 -2.19 -10.47 -11.08
C ILE A 96 -1.26 -11.61 -11.53
N GLY A 97 -1.33 -12.77 -10.87
CA GLY A 97 -0.59 -13.98 -11.27
C GLY A 97 0.84 -14.08 -10.74
N ILE A 98 1.25 -13.22 -9.80
CA ILE A 98 2.55 -13.31 -9.12
C ILE A 98 2.40 -14.20 -7.88
N GLU A 99 3.05 -15.35 -7.87
CA GLU A 99 2.97 -16.28 -6.75
C GLU A 99 3.75 -15.78 -5.53
N ARG A 100 3.24 -16.11 -4.34
CA ARG A 100 3.95 -15.83 -3.09
C ARG A 100 5.06 -16.86 -2.88
N GLU A 101 6.29 -16.37 -2.82
CA GLU A 101 7.48 -17.12 -2.46
C GLU A 101 8.12 -16.53 -1.20
N ASN A 102 8.73 -17.39 -0.37
CA ASN A 102 9.42 -16.98 0.86
C ASN A 102 10.86 -16.50 0.54
N LYS A 103 10.95 -15.47 -0.29
CA LYS A 103 12.19 -14.82 -0.72
C LYS A 103 12.08 -13.29 -0.66
N PHE A 104 13.19 -12.58 -0.81
CA PHE A 104 13.26 -11.12 -0.73
C PHE A 104 13.86 -10.51 -2.00
N ASP A 105 13.46 -11.04 -3.13
CA ASP A 105 13.81 -10.59 -4.47
C ASP A 105 12.59 -10.74 -5.40
N TYR A 106 12.70 -10.10 -6.56
CA TYR A 106 11.71 -10.14 -7.63
C TYR A 106 12.40 -9.69 -8.92
N THR A 107 11.76 -9.97 -10.05
CA THR A 107 12.18 -9.50 -11.37
C THR A 107 11.69 -8.08 -11.65
N THR A 108 12.37 -7.36 -12.54
CA THR A 108 11.90 -6.04 -13.00
C THR A 108 10.51 -6.12 -13.61
N GLU A 109 10.19 -7.20 -14.33
CA GLU A 109 8.87 -7.40 -14.93
C GLU A 109 7.75 -7.51 -13.87
N GLU A 110 7.96 -8.27 -12.80
CA GLU A 110 7.02 -8.35 -11.67
C GLU A 110 6.83 -6.99 -11.01
N PHE A 111 7.92 -6.24 -10.83
CA PHE A 111 7.88 -4.90 -10.28
C PHE A 111 7.06 -3.94 -11.15
N ASP A 112 7.33 -3.90 -12.45
CA ASP A 112 6.63 -3.03 -13.39
C ASP A 112 5.13 -3.36 -13.47
N LYS A 113 4.77 -4.65 -13.43
CA LYS A 113 3.37 -5.09 -13.38
C LYS A 113 2.66 -4.56 -12.12
N VAL A 114 3.28 -4.69 -10.94
CA VAL A 114 2.70 -4.21 -9.69
C VAL A 114 2.64 -2.68 -9.65
N LEU A 115 3.72 -2.00 -10.06
CA LEU A 115 3.79 -0.55 -10.10
C LEU A 115 2.68 0.03 -11.01
N LEU A 116 2.52 -0.53 -12.21
CA LEU A 116 1.49 -0.10 -13.16
C LEU A 116 0.08 -0.37 -12.62
N ALA A 117 -0.16 -1.54 -12.02
CA ALA A 117 -1.46 -1.87 -11.45
C ALA A 117 -1.85 -0.92 -10.32
N VAL A 118 -0.95 -0.64 -9.39
CA VAL A 118 -1.20 0.30 -8.28
C VAL A 118 -1.36 1.71 -8.81
N LYS A 119 -0.54 2.15 -9.77
CA LYS A 119 -0.66 3.47 -10.39
C LYS A 119 -2.04 3.70 -11.04
N LYS A 120 -2.56 2.71 -11.78
CA LYS A 120 -3.91 2.77 -12.38
C LYS A 120 -5.02 2.95 -11.34
N ILE A 121 -4.84 2.39 -10.14
CA ILE A 121 -5.79 2.62 -9.02
C ILE A 121 -5.73 4.08 -8.58
N LEU A 122 -4.52 4.64 -8.45
CA LEU A 122 -4.33 6.02 -8.03
C LEU A 122 -4.85 7.04 -9.06
N GLU A 123 -4.72 6.75 -10.36
CA GLU A 123 -5.20 7.60 -11.46
C GLU A 123 -6.72 7.86 -11.41
N LYS A 124 -7.51 7.06 -10.68
CA LYS A 124 -8.94 7.34 -10.42
C LYS A 124 -9.16 8.63 -9.61
N TYR A 125 -8.13 9.16 -8.97
CA TYR A 125 -8.21 10.28 -8.04
C TYR A 125 -7.48 11.55 -8.51
N PHE A 126 -6.89 11.51 -9.72
CA PHE A 126 -6.16 12.62 -10.35
C PHE A 126 -6.81 13.06 -11.67
#